data_AF-A0A9P5P7E9-F1
#
_entry.id   AF-A0A9P5P7E9-F1
#
_cell.length_a   1.000
_cell.length_b   1.000
_cell.length_c   1.000
_cell.angle_alpha   90.00
_cell.angle_beta   90.00
_cell.angle_gamma   90.00
#
_symmetry.space_group_name_H-M   'P 1'
#
loop_
_entity.id
_entity.type
_entity.pdbx_description
1 polymer ?
#
loop_
_entity_poly.entity_id
_entity_poly.type
_entity_poly.pdbx_seq_one_letter_code
_entity_poly.pdbx_strand_id
1 'polypeptide(L)'
;CDEVDLDLEPRPEGTQICSFNTAMKMRAALTYGFSRNLSIGKSPWTKIHEGRWKGNACISEHVRRYMCGLSRRKAAAGESPVSSTALTLQMLLAMWK
;
A
#
# COMPACT_ATOMS: atom_id res chain seq x y z
N CYS A 1 -1.92 9.52 0.29
CA CYS A 1 -2.01 9.17 -1.14
C CYS A 1 -3.45 9.14 -1.62
N ASP A 2 -4.43 9.12 -0.70
CA ASP A 2 -5.82 9.43 -1.05
C ASP A 2 -6.09 10.93 -1.07
N GLU A 3 -7.23 11.30 -1.65
CA GLU A 3 -7.77 12.67 -1.62
C GLU A 3 -8.38 13.02 -0.26
N VAL A 4 -8.77 12.00 0.50
CA VAL A 4 -9.25 12.13 1.89
C VAL A 4 -8.14 11.82 2.91
N ASP A 5 -8.32 12.32 4.12
CA ASP A 5 -7.48 12.00 5.27
C ASP A 5 -8.01 10.78 6.07
N LEU A 6 -7.54 10.62 7.31
CA LEU A 6 -7.93 9.52 8.18
C LEU A 6 -9.31 9.72 8.82
N ASP A 7 -9.75 10.98 8.91
CA ASP A 7 -11.03 11.39 9.45
C ASP A 7 -12.11 11.46 8.35
N LEU A 8 -11.75 11.06 7.12
CA LEU A 8 -12.55 11.09 5.90
C LEU A 8 -12.84 12.50 5.37
N GLU A 9 -12.08 13.48 5.84
CA GLU A 9 -12.19 14.86 5.38
C GLU A 9 -11.33 15.06 4.12
N PRO A 10 -11.75 15.96 3.21
CA PRO A 10 -10.93 16.35 2.07
C PRO A 10 -9.59 16.91 2.55
N ARG A 11 -8.49 16.49 1.92
CA ARG A 11 -7.19 17.08 2.23
C ARG A 11 -7.18 18.56 1.86
N PRO A 12 -6.48 19.42 2.63
CA PRO A 12 -6.32 20.82 2.31
C PRO A 12 -5.75 21.02 0.90
N GLU A 13 -6.22 22.07 0.22
CA GLU A 13 -5.71 22.46 -1.10
C GLU A 13 -4.18 22.68 -1.05
N GLY A 14 -3.48 22.24 -2.10
CA GLY A 14 -2.01 22.29 -2.17
C GLY A 14 -1.28 21.15 -1.44
N THR A 15 -2.00 20.26 -0.73
CA THR A 15 -1.37 19.06 -0.16
C THR A 15 -0.87 18.15 -1.28
N GLN A 16 0.40 17.75 -1.23
CA GLN A 16 0.95 16.79 -2.17
C GLN A 16 0.31 15.41 -1.97
N ILE A 17 -0.57 15.02 -2.90
CA ILE A 17 -1.17 13.69 -2.90
C ILE A 17 -0.20 12.73 -3.59
N CYS A 18 0.42 11.84 -2.81
CA CYS A 18 1.34 10.84 -3.33
C CYS A 18 0.67 9.85 -4.31
N SER A 19 1.47 9.36 -5.26
CA SER A 19 1.07 8.41 -6.30
C SER A 19 0.69 7.03 -5.76
N PHE A 20 -0.04 6.25 -6.56
CA PHE A 20 -0.36 4.85 -6.23
C PHE A 20 0.91 4.02 -6.02
N ASN A 21 1.96 4.23 -6.83
CA ASN A 21 3.24 3.55 -6.66
C ASN A 21 3.88 3.85 -5.29
N THR A 22 3.78 5.11 -4.82
CA THR A 22 4.26 5.49 -3.49
C THR A 22 3.49 4.75 -2.39
N ALA A 23 2.16 4.67 -2.52
CA ALA A 23 1.32 3.91 -1.59
C ALA A 23 1.69 2.41 -1.57
N MET A 24 1.97 1.82 -2.74
CA MET A 24 2.44 0.42 -2.83
C MET A 24 3.78 0.21 -2.13
N LYS A 25 4.74 1.11 -2.32
CA LYS A 25 6.06 1.05 -1.64
C LYS A 25 5.91 1.16 -0.13
N MET A 26 5.09 2.10 0.36
CA MET A 26 4.78 2.23 1.79
C MET A 26 4.17 0.94 2.35
N ARG A 27 3.18 0.37 1.66
CA ARG A 27 2.56 -0.91 2.05
C ARG A 27 3.56 -2.05 2.08
N ALA A 28 4.45 -2.16 1.08
CA ALA A 28 5.47 -3.19 1.02
C ALA A 28 6.48 -3.06 2.18
N ALA A 29 6.96 -1.84 2.46
CA ALA A 29 7.89 -1.56 3.55
C ALA A 29 7.27 -1.91 4.92
N LEU A 30 6.02 -1.50 5.17
CA LEU A 30 5.31 -1.85 6.40
C LEU A 30 5.08 -3.36 6.50
N THR A 31 4.64 -4.01 5.41
CA THR A 31 4.43 -5.47 5.38
C THR A 31 5.71 -6.22 5.76
N TYR A 32 6.85 -5.78 5.23
CA TYR A 32 8.16 -6.33 5.57
C TYR A 32 8.54 -6.06 7.02
N GLY A 33 8.36 -4.83 7.52
CA GLY A 33 8.61 -4.47 8.92
C GLY A 33 7.78 -5.31 9.91
N PHE A 34 6.48 -5.48 9.66
CA PHE A 34 5.61 -6.34 10.46
C PHE A 34 6.06 -7.81 10.45
N SER A 35 6.52 -8.29 9.29
CA SER A 35 6.95 -9.69 9.14
C SER A 35 8.30 -9.96 9.80
N ARG A 36 9.26 -9.03 9.71
CA ARG A 36 10.66 -9.23 10.13
C ARG A 36 10.98 -8.68 11.51
N ASN A 37 10.50 -7.48 11.85
CA ASN A 37 10.92 -6.79 13.08
C ASN A 37 10.01 -7.13 14.27
N LEU A 38 8.73 -7.35 14.01
CA LEU A 38 7.75 -7.64 15.06
C LEU A 38 7.48 -9.15 15.22
N SER A 39 8.01 -9.99 14.32
CA SER A 39 7.76 -11.45 14.28
C SER A 39 6.27 -11.81 14.27
N ILE A 40 5.40 -10.88 13.87
CA ILE A 40 3.94 -11.07 13.85
C ILE A 40 3.52 -11.92 12.63
N GLY A 41 4.49 -12.31 11.79
CA GLY A 41 4.34 -13.29 10.73
C GLY A 41 3.58 -12.78 9.51
N LYS A 42 3.34 -13.70 8.57
CA LYS A 42 2.56 -13.49 7.34
C LYS A 42 1.06 -13.72 7.55
N SER A 43 0.59 -13.78 8.81
CA SER A 43 -0.79 -14.09 9.13
C SER A 43 -1.68 -12.85 8.97
N PRO A 44 -2.84 -12.97 8.30
CA PRO A 44 -3.79 -11.87 8.18
C PRO A 44 -4.18 -11.27 9.54
N TRP A 45 -4.46 -9.96 9.55
CA TRP A 45 -4.97 -9.27 10.74
C TRP A 45 -6.33 -9.81 11.14
N THR A 46 -6.36 -10.55 12.26
CA THR A 46 -7.55 -11.25 12.74
C THR A 46 -7.73 -10.99 14.24
N LYS A 47 -8.99 -10.87 14.66
CA LYS A 47 -9.36 -10.74 16.07
C LYS A 47 -9.27 -12.11 16.74
N ILE A 48 -8.49 -12.20 17.83
CA ILE A 48 -8.38 -13.41 18.65
C ILE A 48 -9.45 -13.42 19.74
N HIS A 49 -9.69 -14.59 20.36
CA HIS A 49 -10.74 -14.80 21.37
C HIS A 49 -10.71 -13.80 22.54
N GLU A 50 -9.55 -13.24 22.88
CA GLU A 50 -9.38 -12.25 23.94
C GLU A 50 -9.76 -10.81 23.52
N GLY A 51 -10.37 -10.62 22.36
CA GLY A 51 -10.72 -9.31 21.82
C GLY A 51 -9.52 -8.51 21.27
N ARG A 52 -8.30 -9.02 21.46
CA ARG A 52 -7.06 -8.46 20.88
C ARG A 52 -6.98 -8.78 19.40
N TRP A 53 -6.23 -7.97 18.66
CA TRP A 53 -5.94 -8.23 17.25
C TRP A 53 -4.52 -8.76 17.10
N LYS A 54 -4.34 -9.75 16.22
CA LYS A 54 -3.04 -10.35 15.92
C LYS A 54 -2.87 -10.51 14.42
N GLY A 55 -1.63 -10.43 13.95
CA GLY A 55 -1.28 -10.58 12.53
C GLY A 55 -0.73 -9.28 11.93
N ASN A 56 -0.64 -9.23 10.61
CA ASN A 56 -0.13 -8.07 9.91
C ASN A 56 -1.30 -7.26 9.30
N ALA A 57 -1.51 -6.04 9.81
CA ALA A 57 -2.58 -5.14 9.36
C ALA A 57 -2.51 -4.83 7.85
N CYS A 58 -1.30 -4.78 7.28
CA CYS A 58 -1.09 -4.43 5.87
C CYS A 58 -1.52 -5.52 4.87
N ILE A 59 -1.69 -6.76 5.34
CA ILE A 59 -2.21 -7.89 4.54
C ILE A 59 -3.66 -8.24 4.87
N SER A 60 -4.32 -7.42 5.70
CA SER A 60 -5.75 -7.57 5.96
C SER A 60 -6.58 -7.40 4.68
N GLU A 61 -7.75 -8.03 4.65
CA GLU A 61 -8.69 -7.91 3.53
C GLU A 61 -9.17 -6.47 3.35
N HIS A 62 -9.34 -5.72 4.44
CA HIS A 62 -9.72 -4.30 4.41
C HIS A 62 -8.69 -3.45 3.66
N VAL A 63 -7.40 -3.60 4.00
CA VAL A 63 -6.32 -2.88 3.32
C VAL A 63 -6.21 -3.33 1.86
N ARG A 64 -6.40 -4.62 1.57
CA ARG A 64 -6.40 -5.12 0.18
C ARG A 64 -7.50 -4.45 -0.65
N ARG A 65 -8.74 -4.42 -0.15
CA ARG A 65 -9.88 -3.76 -0.83
C ARG A 65 -9.63 -2.26 -1.00
N TYR A 66 -9.12 -1.61 0.04
CA TYR A 66 -8.75 -0.20 -0.02
C TYR A 66 -7.72 0.06 -1.14
N MET A 67 -6.65 -0.72 -1.22
CA MET A 67 -5.62 -0.56 -2.26
C MET A 67 -6.19 -0.77 -3.68
N CYS A 68 -7.11 -1.73 -3.87
CA CYS A 68 -7.80 -1.91 -5.14
C CYS A 68 -8.66 -0.69 -5.51
N GLY A 69 -9.38 -0.12 -4.54
CA GLY A 69 -10.16 1.11 -4.74
C GLY A 69 -9.28 2.31 -5.06
N LEU A 70 -8.19 2.49 -4.31
CA LEU A 70 -7.22 3.56 -4.53
C LEU A 70 -6.59 3.46 -5.92
N SER A 71 -6.22 2.25 -6.36
CA SER A 71 -5.69 2.00 -7.71
C SER A 71 -6.65 2.47 -8.80
N ARG A 72 -7.95 2.15 -8.68
CA ARG A 72 -8.98 2.58 -9.62
C ARG A 72 -9.19 4.09 -9.62
N ARG A 73 -9.24 4.72 -8.44
CA ARG A 73 -9.36 6.19 -8.33
C ARG A 73 -8.17 6.90 -8.96
N LYS A 74 -6.95 6.42 -8.73
CA LYS A 74 -5.74 6.99 -9.32
C LYS A 74 -5.69 6.82 -10.83
N ALA A 75 -6.08 5.65 -11.35
CA ALA A 75 -6.22 5.45 -12.78
C ALA A 75 -7.27 6.38 -13.41
N ALA A 76 -8.42 6.59 -12.75
CA ALA A 76 -9.44 7.53 -13.20
C ALA A 76 -8.96 8.99 -13.18
N ALA A 77 -8.08 9.36 -12.23
CA ALA A 77 -7.42 10.66 -12.17
C ALA A 77 -6.27 10.81 -13.19
N GLY A 78 -6.06 9.84 -14.08
CA GLY A 78 -5.05 9.89 -15.14
C GLY A 78 -3.66 9.36 -14.73
N GLU A 79 -3.51 8.79 -13.54
CA GLU A 79 -2.26 8.09 -13.19
C GLU A 79 -2.14 6.83 -14.06
N SER A 80 -1.05 6.73 -14.83
CA SER A 80 -0.79 5.53 -15.63
C SER A 80 -0.72 4.31 -14.71
N PRO A 81 -1.40 3.18 -15.02
CA PRO A 81 -1.37 1.99 -14.20
C PRO A 81 0.06 1.44 -14.12
N VAL A 82 0.77 1.80 -13.06
CA VAL A 82 2.13 1.32 -12.82
C VAL A 82 2.00 -0.08 -12.23
N SER A 83 2.28 -1.10 -13.04
CA SER A 83 2.53 -2.44 -12.51
C SER A 83 3.74 -2.37 -11.57
N SER A 84 3.61 -2.93 -10.36
CA SER A 84 4.73 -3.07 -9.41
C SER A 84 5.85 -3.99 -9.94
N THR A 85 5.59 -4.70 -11.05
CA THR A 85 6.52 -5.57 -11.77
C THR A 85 6.89 -5.03 -13.15
N ALA A 86 6.58 -3.76 -13.48
CA ALA A 86 6.99 -3.14 -14.74
C ALA A 86 8.51 -2.88 -14.75
N LEU A 87 9.28 -3.97 -14.85
CA LEU A 87 10.68 -3.94 -15.22
C LEU A 87 10.74 -3.66 -16.72
N THR A 88 11.14 -2.44 -17.08
CA THR A 88 11.46 -2.16 -18.48
C THR A 88 12.79 -2.82 -18.83
N LEU A 89 12.99 -3.14 -20.11
CA LEU A 89 14.27 -3.66 -20.60
C LEU A 89 15.44 -2.75 -20.21
N GLN A 90 15.22 -1.43 -20.20
CA GLN A 90 16.20 -0.44 -19.76
C GLN A 90 16.57 -0.58 -18.27
N MET A 91 15.58 -0.82 -17.40
CA MET A 91 15.84 -1.09 -15.97
C MET A 91 16.59 -2.40 -15.76
N LEU A 92 16.28 -3.45 -16.53
CA LEU A 92 17.01 -4.73 -16.48
C LEU A 92 18.48 -4.57 -16.92
N LEU A 93 18.72 -3.83 -18.01
CA LEU A 93 20.08 -3.55 -18.49
C LEU A 93 20.89 -2.71 -17.51
N ALA A 94 20.26 -1.77 -16.79
CA ALA A 94 20.91 -0.95 -15.78
C ALA A 94 21.33 -1.73 -14.53
N MET A 95 20.64 -2.84 -14.20
CA MET A 95 20.97 -3.72 -13.07
C MET A 95 22.13 -4.69 -13.38
N TRP A 96 22.53 -4.83 -14.64
CA TRP A 96 23.63 -5.73 -15.06
C TRP A 96 25.01 -5.03 -15.04
N LYS A 97 25.11 -3.77 -14.58
CA LYS A 97 26.40 -3.10 -14.37
C LYS A 97 26.83 -3.21 -12.93
#